data_AF-Q0F0C8-F1
#
_entry.id   AF-Q0F0C8-F1
#
_cell.length_a   1.000
_cell.length_b   1.000
_cell.length_c   1.000
_cell.angle_alpha   90.00
_cell.angle_beta   90.00
_cell.angle_gamma   90.00
#
_symmetry.space_group_name_H-M   'P 1'
#
loop_
_entity.id
_entity.type
_entity.pdbx_description
1 polymer ?
#
loop_
_entity_poly.entity_id
_entity_poly.type
_entity_poly.pdbx_seq_one_letter_code
_entity_poly.pdbx_strand_id
1 'polypeptide(L)'
;MPSGFENRYLISTLSGDLLNTDPAVYHLSSLIAGVMSEKKEGDMHTSVTEAGAPPENLQESVAPAARCFDALAAEHHLDDEKIRSVLTKYLQEQELKPFQAELIHLQQYLEDTGRRMIILFEGRDAAGKGGTIRSVTRYMNEKHYRVIAMGKPTEEQRSQWFFQKYVSQFPRGGEIAIFDRSWYNRAMVEPVFGFCTEQEYNNFMRGVIGFEKDLVRQGTILVKLYFSVTKEVQKKRFNRRKHDPLRQWKLSEVDVQAQERWDDFDKVKYEMLRNTHTAAAPWTVIRSANKHLARLNALKVILNAVDYEAINQELDYVPDDEIVVSGAREIELMQKDKLHKKKKKS
;
A
#
# COMPACT_ATOMS: atom_id res chain seq x y z
N MET A 1 12.71 40.23 -41.90
CA MET A 1 11.57 41.08 -42.30
C MET A 1 10.67 40.28 -43.25
N PRO A 2 9.35 40.40 -43.13
CA PRO A 2 8.57 39.34 -42.48
C PRO A 2 7.22 39.04 -43.15
N SER A 3 6.54 37.99 -42.67
CA SER A 3 5.09 37.96 -42.40
C SER A 3 4.80 36.65 -41.65
N GLY A 4 4.28 36.61 -40.42
CA GLY A 4 3.41 37.56 -39.72
C GLY A 4 2.11 36.82 -39.44
N PHE A 5 1.97 36.25 -38.23
CA PHE A 5 0.69 36.08 -37.56
C PHE A 5 0.95 36.02 -36.05
N GLU A 6 0.86 37.21 -35.46
CA GLU A 6 0.64 37.41 -34.04
C GLU A 6 -0.79 36.99 -33.68
N ASN A 7 -0.96 36.37 -32.52
CA ASN A 7 -2.18 36.59 -31.74
C ASN A 7 -1.78 36.72 -30.26
N ARG A 8 -1.71 37.98 -29.80
CA ARG A 8 -1.69 38.38 -28.39
C ARG A 8 -3.13 38.70 -27.95
N TYR A 9 -3.29 38.92 -26.64
CA TYR A 9 -4.51 39.18 -25.85
C TYR A 9 -5.14 37.87 -25.31
N LEU A 10 -5.23 37.61 -24.00
CA LEU A 10 -5.33 38.49 -22.83
C LEU A 10 -4.50 37.99 -21.64
N ILE A 11 -3.77 38.93 -21.03
CA ILE A 11 -3.36 38.89 -19.63
C ILE A 11 -4.60 39.30 -18.81
N SER A 12 -5.10 38.40 -17.97
CA SER A 12 -5.94 38.76 -16.83
C SER A 12 -5.44 38.03 -15.59
N THR A 13 -4.91 38.83 -14.69
CA THR A 13 -4.73 38.59 -13.26
C THR A 13 -5.84 37.73 -12.64
N LEU A 14 -5.47 36.55 -12.14
CA LEU A 14 -6.11 35.93 -10.98
C LEU A 14 -5.00 35.49 -10.03
N SER A 15 -4.47 36.48 -9.34
CA SER A 15 -3.88 36.35 -8.01
C SER A 15 -5.00 36.07 -7.01
N GLY A 16 -4.80 35.07 -6.14
CA GLY A 16 -5.65 34.82 -4.98
C GLY A 16 -6.74 33.79 -5.23
N ASP A 17 -6.95 32.94 -4.23
CA ASP A 17 -8.10 32.06 -4.04
C ASP A 17 -8.07 30.70 -4.74
N LEU A 18 -7.23 29.80 -4.22
CA LEU A 18 -7.48 28.35 -4.26
C LEU A 18 -6.81 27.58 -3.10
N LEU A 19 -6.57 28.26 -1.98
CA LEU A 19 -6.20 27.65 -0.70
C LEU A 19 -7.23 28.07 0.34
N ASN A 20 -7.84 27.07 1.01
CA ASN A 20 -8.85 27.17 2.07
C ASN A 20 -10.23 27.71 1.67
N THR A 21 -11.24 26.85 1.78
CA THR A 21 -12.17 26.86 2.92
C THR A 21 -13.08 25.63 2.81
N ASP A 22 -12.72 24.53 3.49
CA ASP A 22 -13.75 23.62 4.00
C ASP A 22 -13.81 23.81 5.52
N PRO A 23 -14.81 24.55 6.03
CA PRO A 23 -15.00 24.79 7.47
C PRO A 23 -15.12 23.51 8.30
N ALA A 24 -15.46 22.38 7.68
CA ALA A 24 -15.55 21.09 8.37
C ALA A 24 -14.19 20.57 8.84
N VAL A 25 -13.10 20.88 8.14
CA VAL A 25 -11.75 20.38 8.47
C VAL A 25 -11.18 21.06 9.71
N TYR A 26 -11.44 22.36 9.89
CA TYR A 26 -11.06 23.11 11.10
C TYR A 26 -11.90 22.74 12.33
N HIS A 27 -13.17 22.38 12.13
CA HIS A 27 -14.03 21.98 13.25
C HIS A 27 -13.69 20.58 13.78
N LEU A 28 -13.08 19.72 12.95
CA LEU A 28 -12.59 18.41 13.37
C LEU A 28 -11.25 18.46 14.10
N SER A 29 -10.36 19.41 13.79
CA SER A 29 -9.08 19.54 14.49
C SER A 29 -9.24 20.02 15.94
N SER A 30 -10.24 20.86 16.23
CA SER A 30 -10.58 21.30 17.60
C SER A 30 -11.20 20.18 18.45
N LEU A 31 -11.97 19.27 17.83
CA LEU A 31 -12.49 18.05 18.48
C LEU A 31 -11.38 17.08 18.89
N ILE A 32 -10.25 17.07 18.18
CA ILE A 32 -9.09 16.21 18.49
C ILE A 32 -8.33 16.69 19.74
N ALA A 33 -8.26 18.01 20.00
CA ALA A 33 -7.58 18.54 21.18
C ALA A 33 -8.35 18.26 22.50
N GLY A 34 -9.69 18.24 22.46
CA GLY A 34 -10.53 18.00 23.63
C GLY A 34 -10.44 16.58 24.19
N VAL A 35 -10.27 15.57 23.33
CA VAL A 35 -10.26 14.15 23.73
C VAL A 35 -8.92 13.71 24.34
N MET A 36 -7.84 14.49 24.16
CA MET A 36 -6.49 14.13 24.61
C MET A 36 -6.10 14.73 25.97
N SER A 37 -6.89 15.63 26.57
CA SER A 37 -6.48 16.40 27.77
C SER A 37 -6.96 15.88 29.12
N GLU A 38 -7.83 14.86 29.18
CA GLU A 38 -8.29 14.31 30.47
C GLU A 38 -7.30 13.29 31.05
N LYS A 39 -6.20 13.77 31.64
CA LYS A 39 -5.45 13.07 32.70
C LYS A 39 -4.39 13.99 33.36
N LYS A 40 -4.45 14.06 34.71
CA LYS A 40 -3.67 14.86 35.71
C LYS A 40 -4.37 16.19 36.04
N GLU A 41 -4.63 16.57 37.29
CA GLU A 41 -3.86 16.46 38.54
C GLU A 41 -4.77 16.74 39.76
N GLY A 42 -4.30 16.41 40.99
CA GLY A 42 -5.04 16.57 42.25
C GLY A 42 -4.51 17.69 43.18
N ASP A 43 -5.41 18.11 44.08
CA ASP A 43 -5.34 18.78 45.39
C ASP A 43 -4.28 19.87 45.72
N MET A 44 -4.76 21.05 46.19
CA MET A 44 -4.68 21.48 47.61
C MET A 44 -5.47 22.78 47.93
N HIS A 45 -6.08 22.79 49.13
CA HIS A 45 -6.97 23.78 49.80
C HIS A 45 -6.44 25.20 50.08
N THR A 46 -7.35 26.20 50.16
CA THR A 46 -7.62 27.01 51.40
C THR A 46 -8.86 27.94 51.34
N SER A 47 -9.77 27.68 52.29
CA SER A 47 -10.80 28.48 53.02
C SER A 47 -11.48 29.80 52.54
N VAL A 48 -12.82 29.70 52.36
CA VAL A 48 -13.99 30.37 53.00
C VAL A 48 -14.06 31.91 53.16
N THR A 49 -15.12 32.52 52.57
CA THR A 49 -16.20 33.26 53.29
C THR A 49 -17.44 33.44 52.39
N GLU A 50 -18.62 33.26 52.99
CA GLU A 50 -19.96 33.18 52.38
C GLU A 50 -20.54 34.55 52.00
N ALA A 51 -21.30 34.60 50.88
CA ALA A 51 -22.58 35.32 50.79
C ALA A 51 -23.30 35.01 49.46
N GLY A 52 -24.53 34.49 49.54
CA GLY A 52 -25.52 34.53 48.45
C GLY A 52 -25.69 33.23 47.67
N ALA A 53 -26.62 32.37 48.11
CA ALA A 53 -27.08 31.21 47.34
C ALA A 53 -27.77 31.67 46.04
N PRO A 54 -27.29 31.27 44.85
CA PRO A 54 -28.05 31.41 43.62
C PRO A 54 -29.10 30.28 43.52
N PRO A 55 -30.20 30.49 42.78
CA PRO A 55 -31.28 29.52 42.70
C PRO A 55 -30.78 28.20 42.12
N GLU A 56 -31.22 27.14 42.77
CA GLU A 56 -31.02 25.76 42.39
C GLU A 56 -31.72 25.50 41.04
N ASN A 57 -30.99 24.85 40.14
CA ASN A 57 -31.48 24.02 39.05
C ASN A 57 -31.98 24.72 37.77
N LEU A 58 -31.06 24.88 36.81
CA LEU A 58 -31.30 24.66 35.37
C LEU A 58 -29.94 24.27 34.76
N GLN A 59 -29.47 23.06 35.04
CA GLN A 59 -28.60 22.37 34.07
C GLN A 59 -29.49 22.05 32.87
N GLU A 60 -29.65 23.02 31.96
CA GLU A 60 -30.03 22.70 30.60
C GLU A 60 -28.93 21.78 30.07
N SER A 61 -29.19 20.47 30.11
CA SER A 61 -28.50 19.52 29.27
C SER A 61 -28.77 19.99 27.84
N VAL A 62 -27.83 20.72 27.26
CA VAL A 62 -27.88 21.08 25.85
C VAL A 62 -27.80 19.75 25.11
N ALA A 63 -28.95 19.24 24.69
CA ALA A 63 -29.00 18.06 23.84
C ALA A 63 -28.03 18.32 22.67
N PRO A 64 -27.10 17.40 22.37
CA PRO A 64 -26.15 17.64 21.29
C PRO A 64 -26.94 18.00 20.04
N ALA A 65 -26.65 19.19 19.49
CA ALA A 65 -27.37 19.71 18.33
C ALA A 65 -27.40 18.64 17.24
N ALA A 66 -28.60 18.33 16.75
CA ALA A 66 -28.80 17.30 15.73
C ALA A 66 -27.89 17.61 14.53
N ARG A 67 -27.05 16.63 14.16
CA ARG A 67 -26.13 16.78 13.03
C ARG A 67 -26.96 16.75 11.75
N CYS A 68 -26.51 17.48 10.73
CA CYS A 68 -27.21 17.57 9.43
C CYS A 68 -27.40 16.21 8.74
N PHE A 69 -26.67 15.18 9.14
CA PHE A 69 -26.74 13.82 8.59
C PHE A 69 -27.46 12.82 9.50
N ASP A 70 -28.00 13.23 10.67
CA ASP A 70 -28.64 12.30 11.62
C ASP A 70 -29.89 11.63 11.01
N ALA A 71 -30.65 12.36 10.20
CA ALA A 71 -31.79 11.80 9.48
C ALA A 71 -31.36 10.69 8.50
N LEU A 72 -30.26 10.91 7.76
CA LEU A 72 -29.71 9.94 6.82
C LEU A 72 -29.08 8.74 7.55
N ALA A 73 -28.42 8.98 8.68
CA ALA A 73 -27.87 7.92 9.53
C ALA A 73 -29.00 7.03 10.09
N ALA A 74 -30.11 7.62 10.52
CA ALA A 74 -31.29 6.90 10.99
C ALA A 74 -31.94 6.09 9.86
N GLU A 75 -32.11 6.67 8.66
CA GLU A 75 -32.65 6.02 7.46
C GLU A 75 -31.84 4.75 7.09
N HIS A 76 -30.51 4.82 7.18
CA HIS A 76 -29.63 3.70 6.86
C HIS A 76 -29.23 2.84 8.08
N HIS A 77 -29.85 3.06 9.25
CA HIS A 77 -29.57 2.34 10.49
C HIS A 77 -28.07 2.29 10.83
N LEU A 78 -27.39 3.43 10.68
CA LEU A 78 -25.99 3.62 10.98
C LEU A 78 -25.83 4.00 12.45
N ASP A 79 -25.28 3.09 13.24
CA ASP A 79 -24.81 3.37 14.59
C ASP A 79 -23.51 4.21 14.57
N ASP A 80 -23.14 4.77 15.71
CA ASP A 80 -21.93 5.59 15.85
C ASP A 80 -20.64 4.84 15.45
N GLU A 81 -20.60 3.52 15.63
CA GLU A 81 -19.45 2.70 15.22
C GLU A 81 -19.33 2.66 13.69
N LYS A 82 -20.45 2.45 12.98
CA LYS A 82 -20.50 2.49 11.51
C LYS A 82 -20.17 3.88 10.99
N ILE A 83 -20.70 4.95 11.60
CA ILE A 83 -20.38 6.33 11.23
C ILE A 83 -18.87 6.56 11.35
N ARG A 84 -18.27 6.20 12.50
CA ARG A 84 -16.82 6.29 12.71
C ARG A 84 -16.04 5.48 11.67
N SER A 85 -16.49 4.28 11.33
CA SER A 85 -15.87 3.42 10.31
C SER A 85 -15.93 4.03 8.91
N VAL A 86 -17.04 4.66 8.53
CA VAL A 86 -17.20 5.38 7.25
C VAL A 86 -16.29 6.59 7.20
N LEU A 87 -16.31 7.44 8.24
CA LEU A 87 -15.47 8.62 8.32
C LEU A 87 -13.98 8.26 8.29
N THR A 88 -13.58 7.22 9.04
CA THR A 88 -12.20 6.72 9.03
C THR A 88 -11.77 6.31 7.62
N LYS A 89 -12.61 5.59 6.88
CA LYS A 89 -12.29 5.20 5.49
C LYS A 89 -12.17 6.41 4.57
N TYR A 90 -13.07 7.39 4.70
CA TYR A 90 -13.03 8.61 3.92
C TYR A 90 -11.73 9.37 4.17
N LEU A 91 -11.35 9.59 5.43
CA LEU A 91 -10.13 10.29 5.81
C LEU A 91 -8.88 9.54 5.31
N GLN A 92 -8.85 8.22 5.47
CA GLN A 92 -7.79 7.37 4.91
C GLN A 92 -7.67 7.52 3.40
N GLU A 93 -8.78 7.61 2.67
CA GLU A 93 -8.73 7.86 1.22
C GLU A 93 -8.23 9.27 0.88
N GLN A 94 -8.58 10.29 1.67
CA GLN A 94 -8.04 11.65 1.47
C GLN A 94 -6.53 11.69 1.70
N GLU A 95 -6.02 10.99 2.71
CA GLU A 95 -4.59 10.93 3.03
C GLU A 95 -3.74 10.35 1.88
N LEU A 96 -4.31 9.46 1.05
CA LEU A 96 -3.59 8.90 -0.10
C LEU A 96 -3.53 9.86 -1.30
N LYS A 97 -4.47 10.81 -1.43
CA LYS A 97 -4.62 11.63 -2.64
C LYS A 97 -3.39 12.45 -3.00
N PRO A 98 -2.71 13.13 -2.06
CA PRO A 98 -1.51 13.89 -2.41
C PRO A 98 -0.43 13.00 -3.02
N PHE A 99 -0.15 11.83 -2.43
CA PHE A 99 0.79 10.84 -2.98
C PHE A 99 0.34 10.27 -4.33
N GLN A 100 -0.96 10.18 -4.58
CA GLN A 100 -1.47 9.75 -5.88
C GLN A 100 -1.34 10.84 -6.95
N ALA A 101 -1.37 12.12 -6.58
CA ALA A 101 -1.02 13.22 -7.49
C ALA A 101 0.47 13.15 -7.87
N GLU A 102 1.34 12.86 -6.90
CA GLU A 102 2.77 12.65 -7.15
C GLU A 102 3.04 11.48 -8.11
N LEU A 103 2.21 10.43 -8.12
CA LEU A 103 2.33 9.36 -9.12
C LEU A 103 2.07 9.83 -10.55
N ILE A 104 1.26 10.88 -10.73
CA ILE A 104 1.02 11.50 -12.05
C ILE A 104 2.29 12.23 -12.49
N HIS A 105 2.94 12.97 -11.58
CA HIS A 105 4.23 13.62 -11.86
C HIS A 105 5.35 12.61 -12.14
N LEU A 106 5.42 11.52 -11.38
CA LEU A 106 6.32 10.41 -11.65
C LEU A 106 6.07 9.82 -13.04
N GLN A 107 4.81 9.60 -13.40
CA GLN A 107 4.44 9.07 -14.71
C GLN A 107 4.89 10.01 -15.85
N GLN A 108 4.61 11.31 -15.72
CA GLN A 108 5.07 12.33 -16.68
C GLN A 108 6.60 12.32 -16.83
N TYR A 109 7.33 12.25 -15.71
CA TYR A 109 8.78 12.16 -15.74
C TYR A 109 9.29 10.93 -16.51
N LEU A 110 8.66 9.76 -16.33
CA LEU A 110 9.04 8.56 -17.08
C LEU A 110 8.81 8.74 -18.58
N GLU A 111 7.71 9.40 -18.96
CA GLU A 111 7.38 9.72 -20.36
C GLU A 111 8.42 10.66 -20.96
N ASP A 112 8.71 11.78 -20.30
CA ASP A 112 9.64 12.80 -20.78
C ASP A 112 11.07 12.26 -20.92
N THR A 113 11.47 11.37 -20.01
CA THR A 113 12.81 10.77 -20.00
C THR A 113 12.93 9.45 -20.78
N GLY A 114 11.80 8.90 -21.25
CA GLY A 114 11.75 7.58 -21.90
C GLY A 114 12.19 6.42 -20.98
N ARG A 115 12.18 6.60 -19.66
CA ARG A 115 12.55 5.56 -18.69
C ARG A 115 11.45 4.51 -18.58
N ARG A 116 11.84 3.30 -18.20
CA ARG A 116 10.95 2.14 -18.04
C ARG A 116 10.82 1.81 -16.57
N MET A 117 9.62 1.48 -16.10
CA MET A 117 9.43 1.04 -14.72
C MET A 117 8.69 -0.29 -14.65
N ILE A 118 9.21 -1.22 -13.84
CA ILE A 118 8.57 -2.48 -13.50
C ILE A 118 8.36 -2.53 -11.99
N ILE A 119 7.14 -2.81 -11.55
CA ILE A 119 6.78 -2.96 -10.13
C ILE A 119 6.25 -4.37 -9.90
N LEU A 120 6.94 -5.15 -9.07
CA LEU A 120 6.52 -6.49 -8.70
C LEU A 120 5.76 -6.46 -7.37
N PHE A 121 4.51 -6.93 -7.38
CA PHE A 121 3.73 -7.17 -6.18
C PHE A 121 3.75 -8.68 -5.88
N GLU A 122 4.60 -9.07 -4.94
CA GLU A 122 4.64 -10.42 -4.38
C GLU A 122 4.10 -10.45 -2.95
N GLY A 123 3.87 -11.66 -2.45
CA GLY A 123 3.37 -11.88 -1.10
C GLY A 123 2.27 -12.92 -1.05
N ARG A 124 1.96 -13.34 0.18
CA ARG A 124 0.97 -14.39 0.45
C ARG A 124 -0.43 -14.02 -0.07
N ASP A 125 -1.26 -15.03 -0.23
CA ASP A 125 -2.68 -14.81 -0.49
C ASP A 125 -3.35 -14.08 0.67
N ALA A 126 -4.31 -13.24 0.29
CA ALA A 126 -4.94 -12.27 1.17
C ALA A 126 -4.00 -11.22 1.82
N ALA A 127 -2.74 -11.08 1.39
CA ALA A 127 -1.82 -10.08 1.94
C ALA A 127 -2.19 -8.62 1.60
N GLY A 128 -2.92 -8.38 0.50
CA GLY A 128 -3.44 -7.03 0.18
C GLY A 128 -2.99 -6.46 -1.17
N LYS A 129 -2.13 -7.16 -1.91
CA LYS A 129 -1.55 -6.79 -3.23
C LYS A 129 -2.52 -6.07 -4.16
N GLY A 130 -3.53 -6.78 -4.69
CA GLY A 130 -4.50 -6.17 -5.62
C GLY A 130 -5.36 -5.04 -5.03
N GLY A 131 -5.39 -4.85 -3.71
CA GLY A 131 -6.00 -3.67 -3.10
C GLY A 131 -5.07 -2.45 -3.14
N THR A 132 -3.78 -2.68 -2.99
CA THR A 132 -2.75 -1.66 -3.12
C THR A 132 -2.54 -1.28 -4.58
N ILE A 133 -2.48 -2.24 -5.51
CA ILE A 133 -2.40 -1.97 -6.95
C ILE A 133 -3.53 -1.03 -7.38
N ARG A 134 -4.78 -1.33 -7.01
CA ARG A 134 -5.93 -0.45 -7.29
C ARG A 134 -5.82 0.95 -6.66
N SER A 135 -5.09 1.08 -5.55
CA SER A 135 -4.88 2.38 -4.91
C SER A 135 -3.81 3.17 -5.66
N VAL A 136 -2.69 2.52 -6.02
CA VAL A 136 -1.62 3.10 -6.83
C VAL A 136 -2.16 3.59 -8.18
N THR A 137 -2.89 2.75 -8.90
CA THR A 137 -3.33 3.08 -10.26
C THR A 137 -4.61 3.92 -10.34
N ARG A 138 -5.21 4.33 -9.21
CA ARG A 138 -6.58 4.91 -9.19
C ARG A 138 -6.74 6.15 -10.08
N TYR A 139 -5.70 6.97 -10.16
CA TYR A 139 -5.71 8.27 -10.85
C TYR A 139 -4.61 8.40 -11.91
N MET A 140 -3.85 7.34 -12.16
CA MET A 140 -2.79 7.34 -13.18
C MET A 140 -3.41 7.30 -14.58
N ASN A 141 -2.72 7.86 -15.58
CA ASN A 141 -3.14 7.74 -16.96
C ASN A 141 -2.95 6.29 -17.46
N GLU A 142 -4.06 5.63 -17.76
CA GLU A 142 -4.15 4.24 -18.21
C GLU A 142 -3.39 3.94 -19.51
N LYS A 143 -3.05 4.96 -20.31
CA LYS A 143 -2.24 4.78 -21.52
C LYS A 143 -0.79 4.43 -21.23
N HIS A 144 -0.28 4.79 -20.05
CA HIS A 144 1.13 4.69 -19.70
C HIS A 144 1.41 3.72 -18.55
N TYR A 145 0.42 2.91 -18.15
CA TYR A 145 0.65 1.77 -17.29
C TYR A 145 -0.13 0.54 -17.71
N ARG A 146 0.35 -0.65 -17.34
CA ARG A 146 -0.38 -1.91 -17.48
C ARG A 146 -0.32 -2.71 -16.18
N VAL A 147 -1.46 -3.21 -15.73
CA VAL A 147 -1.52 -4.21 -14.64
C VAL A 147 -1.53 -5.60 -15.26
N ILE A 148 -0.49 -6.38 -14.98
CA ILE A 148 -0.25 -7.69 -15.54
C ILE A 148 -0.53 -8.73 -14.45
N ALA A 149 -1.60 -9.50 -14.63
CA ALA A 149 -1.97 -10.61 -13.77
C ALA A 149 -2.01 -11.88 -14.60
N MET A 150 -0.89 -12.61 -14.63
CA MET A 150 -0.77 -13.82 -15.45
C MET A 150 -1.40 -15.04 -14.76
N GLY A 151 -2.13 -15.85 -15.53
CA GLY A 151 -2.65 -17.14 -15.09
C GLY A 151 -1.59 -18.26 -15.07
N LYS A 152 -2.08 -19.50 -14.90
CA LYS A 152 -1.26 -20.72 -15.05
C LYS A 152 -0.65 -20.75 -16.47
N PRO A 153 0.64 -21.10 -16.62
CA PRO A 153 1.24 -21.18 -17.95
C PRO A 153 0.57 -22.25 -18.81
N THR A 154 0.36 -21.93 -20.09
CA THR A 154 -0.10 -22.87 -21.13
C THR A 154 0.97 -23.94 -21.42
N GLU A 155 0.62 -25.00 -22.15
CA GLU A 155 1.59 -26.03 -22.54
C GLU A 155 2.74 -25.46 -23.37
N GLU A 156 2.44 -24.56 -24.30
CA GLU A 156 3.45 -23.82 -25.08
C GLU A 156 4.35 -22.97 -24.18
N GLN A 157 3.79 -22.26 -23.21
CA GLN A 157 4.59 -21.45 -22.27
C GLN A 157 5.46 -22.30 -21.35
N ARG A 158 5.10 -23.57 -21.11
CA ARG A 158 5.90 -24.52 -20.33
C ARG A 158 7.09 -25.07 -21.12
N SER A 159 6.99 -25.16 -22.45
CA SER A 159 8.10 -25.58 -23.32
C SER A 159 9.05 -24.44 -23.70
N GLN A 160 8.62 -23.19 -23.50
CA GLN A 160 9.43 -22.00 -23.71
C GLN A 160 10.44 -21.74 -22.59
N TRP A 161 11.36 -20.80 -22.85
CA TRP A 161 12.18 -20.24 -21.78
C TRP A 161 11.28 -19.55 -20.73
N PHE A 162 11.48 -19.88 -19.45
CA PHE A 162 10.61 -19.44 -18.35
C PHE A 162 10.32 -17.93 -18.33
N PHE A 163 11.32 -17.09 -18.63
CA PHE A 163 11.17 -15.63 -18.61
C PHE A 163 10.46 -15.07 -19.84
N GLN A 164 10.36 -15.82 -20.95
CA GLN A 164 9.85 -15.35 -22.25
C GLN A 164 8.43 -14.76 -22.13
N LYS A 165 7.54 -15.43 -21.40
CA LYS A 165 6.16 -14.97 -21.19
C LYS A 165 6.07 -13.66 -20.38
N TYR A 166 7.07 -13.37 -19.54
CA TYR A 166 7.12 -12.14 -18.74
C TYR A 166 7.73 -11.01 -19.55
N VAL A 167 8.82 -11.29 -20.28
CA VAL A 167 9.50 -10.32 -21.15
C VAL A 167 8.55 -9.73 -22.20
N SER A 168 7.61 -10.53 -22.72
CA SER A 168 6.59 -10.03 -23.67
C SER A 168 5.68 -8.94 -23.09
N GLN A 169 5.63 -8.79 -21.76
CA GLN A 169 4.81 -7.80 -21.06
C GLN A 169 5.60 -6.55 -20.63
N PHE A 170 6.91 -6.51 -20.91
CA PHE A 170 7.77 -5.45 -20.41
C PHE A 170 7.41 -4.08 -20.98
N PRO A 171 7.61 -3.01 -20.20
CA PRO A 171 7.25 -1.66 -20.59
C PRO A 171 8.17 -1.15 -21.70
N ARG A 172 7.62 -0.33 -22.58
CA ARG A 172 8.37 0.56 -23.46
C ARG A 172 8.81 1.82 -22.69
N GLY A 173 9.66 2.64 -23.28
CA GLY A 173 10.02 3.93 -22.67
C GLY A 173 8.78 4.76 -22.35
N GLY A 174 8.71 5.33 -21.14
CA GLY A 174 7.54 6.05 -20.64
C GLY A 174 6.44 5.18 -20.04
N GLU A 175 6.57 3.85 -20.05
CA GLU A 175 5.55 2.96 -19.52
C GLU A 175 5.91 2.35 -18.15
N ILE A 176 4.87 2.04 -17.38
CA ILE A 176 4.94 1.30 -16.12
C ILE A 176 4.27 -0.06 -16.26
N ALA A 177 4.98 -1.14 -15.98
CA ALA A 177 4.42 -2.49 -15.90
C ALA A 177 4.29 -2.94 -14.44
N ILE A 178 3.06 -3.14 -13.98
CA ILE A 178 2.74 -3.55 -12.61
C ILE A 178 2.34 -5.02 -12.62
N PHE A 179 3.16 -5.88 -12.04
CA PHE A 179 2.94 -7.32 -11.97
C PHE A 179 2.21 -7.70 -10.67
N ASP A 180 0.95 -8.16 -10.75
CA ASP A 180 0.26 -8.84 -9.64
C ASP A 180 0.67 -10.32 -9.66
N ARG A 181 1.70 -10.65 -8.88
CA ARG A 181 2.59 -11.81 -9.07
C ARG A 181 3.45 -11.71 -10.33
N SER A 182 4.59 -12.38 -10.30
CA SER A 182 5.67 -12.21 -11.29
C SER A 182 6.39 -13.52 -11.59
N TRP A 183 7.61 -13.43 -12.13
CA TRP A 183 8.52 -14.58 -12.27
C TRP A 183 8.86 -15.23 -10.93
N TYR A 184 8.68 -14.53 -9.81
CA TYR A 184 8.85 -15.09 -8.46
C TYR A 184 7.80 -16.13 -8.07
N ASN A 185 6.78 -16.40 -8.89
CA ASN A 185 5.96 -17.61 -8.72
C ASN A 185 6.83 -18.87 -8.62
N ARG A 186 7.91 -18.96 -9.40
CA ARG A 186 8.88 -20.07 -9.36
C ARG A 186 9.73 -20.10 -8.10
N ALA A 187 9.86 -19.00 -7.37
CA ALA A 187 10.53 -18.94 -6.07
C ALA A 187 9.58 -19.18 -4.88
N MET A 188 8.26 -19.15 -5.13
CA MET A 188 7.25 -19.09 -4.08
C MET A 188 6.24 -20.24 -4.21
N VAL A 189 5.19 -20.05 -5.01
CA VAL A 189 4.05 -20.97 -5.06
C VAL A 189 4.40 -22.30 -5.76
N GLU A 190 5.22 -22.25 -6.81
CA GLU A 190 5.51 -23.44 -7.62
C GLU A 190 6.24 -24.55 -6.86
N PRO A 191 7.34 -24.29 -6.11
CA PRO A 191 8.02 -25.34 -5.36
C PRO A 191 7.20 -25.89 -4.18
N VAL A 192 6.33 -25.08 -3.56
CA VAL A 192 5.49 -25.51 -2.42
C VAL A 192 4.40 -26.49 -2.87
N PHE A 193 3.86 -26.32 -4.07
CA PHE A 193 2.79 -27.15 -4.62
C PHE A 193 3.26 -28.14 -5.71
N GLY A 194 4.56 -28.21 -6.00
CA GLY A 194 5.11 -29.11 -7.02
C GLY A 194 4.74 -28.72 -8.46
N PHE A 195 4.54 -27.44 -8.75
CA PHE A 195 4.24 -26.95 -10.11
C PHE A 195 5.50 -26.74 -10.97
N CYS A 196 6.68 -26.86 -10.37
CA CYS A 196 7.96 -26.93 -11.05
C CYS A 196 8.81 -28.07 -10.47
N THR A 197 9.71 -28.60 -11.27
CA THR A 197 10.75 -29.53 -10.82
C THR A 197 11.81 -28.82 -9.99
N GLU A 198 12.59 -29.58 -9.21
CA GLU A 198 13.72 -29.04 -8.46
C GLU A 198 14.77 -28.40 -9.38
N GLN A 199 15.01 -29.02 -10.56
CA GLN A 199 15.91 -28.49 -11.57
C GLN A 199 15.44 -27.12 -12.09
N GLU A 200 14.14 -26.98 -12.40
CA GLU A 200 13.56 -25.69 -12.83
C GLU A 200 13.68 -24.61 -11.76
N TYR A 201 13.39 -24.95 -10.50
CA TYR A 201 13.57 -24.04 -9.35
C TYR A 201 15.02 -23.58 -9.25
N ASN A 202 15.97 -24.50 -9.25
CA ASN A 202 17.40 -24.20 -9.13
C ASN A 202 17.93 -23.39 -10.33
N ASN A 203 17.43 -23.67 -11.53
CA ASN A 203 17.75 -22.88 -12.73
C ASN A 203 17.24 -21.45 -12.60
N PHE A 204 15.98 -21.27 -12.15
CA PHE A 204 15.42 -19.95 -11.90
C PHE A 204 16.22 -19.17 -10.85
N MET A 205 16.51 -19.78 -9.70
CA MET A 205 17.23 -19.12 -8.60
C MET A 205 18.65 -18.69 -9.00
N ARG A 206 19.33 -19.46 -9.86
CA ARG A 206 20.64 -19.08 -10.43
C ARG A 206 20.54 -17.95 -11.45
N GLY A 207 19.49 -17.94 -12.28
CA GLY A 207 19.36 -17.01 -13.40
C GLY A 207 18.74 -15.66 -13.05
N VAL A 208 17.82 -15.61 -12.08
CA VAL A 208 16.98 -14.42 -11.82
C VAL A 208 17.78 -13.18 -11.45
N ILE A 209 18.89 -13.32 -10.72
CA ILE A 209 19.73 -12.18 -10.35
C ILE A 209 20.39 -11.55 -11.59
N GLY A 210 20.90 -12.37 -12.51
CA GLY A 210 21.48 -11.89 -13.76
C GLY A 210 20.43 -11.19 -14.63
N PHE A 211 19.26 -11.82 -14.75
CA PHE A 211 18.10 -11.28 -15.45
C PHE A 211 17.71 -9.88 -14.93
N GLU A 212 17.54 -9.73 -13.62
CA GLU A 212 17.17 -8.45 -13.01
C GLU A 212 18.27 -7.39 -13.13
N LYS A 213 19.54 -7.79 -12.94
CA LYS A 213 20.68 -6.88 -13.11
C LYS A 213 20.76 -6.32 -14.52
N ASP A 214 20.51 -7.15 -15.53
CA ASP A 214 20.51 -6.70 -16.92
C ASP A 214 19.39 -5.69 -17.19
N LEU A 215 18.20 -5.87 -16.61
CA LEU A 215 17.10 -4.90 -16.72
C LEU A 215 17.47 -3.55 -16.10
N VAL A 216 18.01 -3.57 -14.88
CA VAL A 216 18.40 -2.35 -14.17
C VAL A 216 19.55 -1.65 -14.88
N ARG A 217 20.56 -2.39 -15.35
CA ARG A 217 21.70 -1.83 -16.10
C ARG A 217 21.26 -1.14 -17.39
N GLN A 218 20.19 -1.62 -18.03
CA GLN A 218 19.62 -1.00 -19.21
C GLN A 218 18.69 0.19 -18.89
N GLY A 219 18.59 0.63 -17.63
CA GLY A 219 17.81 1.81 -17.24
C GLY A 219 16.36 1.52 -16.87
N THR A 220 15.96 0.25 -16.72
CA THR A 220 14.65 -0.10 -16.16
C THR A 220 14.66 0.05 -14.65
N ILE A 221 13.81 0.90 -14.12
CA ILE A 221 13.56 1.03 -12.67
C ILE A 221 12.77 -0.21 -12.23
N LEU A 222 13.36 -1.04 -11.36
CA LEU A 222 12.74 -2.27 -10.86
C LEU A 222 12.44 -2.15 -9.37
N VAL A 223 11.15 -2.10 -9.03
CA VAL A 223 10.67 -2.07 -7.64
C VAL A 223 10.10 -3.44 -7.28
N LYS A 224 10.63 -4.08 -6.22
CA LYS A 224 10.16 -5.39 -5.76
C LYS A 224 9.53 -5.30 -4.38
N LEU A 225 8.21 -5.49 -4.30
CA LEU A 225 7.44 -5.38 -3.07
C LEU A 225 6.96 -6.77 -2.61
N TYR A 226 7.21 -7.13 -1.36
CA TYR A 226 6.66 -8.33 -0.72
C TYR A 226 5.67 -7.98 0.38
N PHE A 227 4.39 -8.24 0.16
CA PHE A 227 3.34 -7.99 1.15
C PHE A 227 3.28 -9.13 2.17
N SER A 228 3.55 -8.79 3.43
CA SER A 228 3.63 -9.72 4.55
C SER A 228 2.50 -9.51 5.55
N VAL A 229 1.77 -10.57 5.85
CA VAL A 229 0.74 -10.62 6.91
C VAL A 229 1.09 -11.74 7.88
N THR A 230 0.55 -11.68 9.10
CA THR A 230 0.62 -12.80 10.04
C THR A 230 -0.38 -13.89 9.67
N LYS A 231 -0.21 -15.09 10.23
CA LYS A 231 -1.09 -16.24 9.99
C LYS A 231 -2.52 -15.95 10.44
N GLU A 232 -2.67 -15.25 11.56
CA GLU A 232 -3.95 -14.85 12.15
C GLU A 232 -4.68 -13.86 11.26
N VAL A 233 -3.95 -12.85 10.76
CA VAL A 233 -4.51 -11.86 9.83
C VAL A 233 -4.93 -12.52 8.51
N GLN A 234 -4.12 -13.44 7.98
CA GLN A 234 -4.47 -14.20 6.78
C GLN A 234 -5.76 -15.00 6.99
N LYS A 235 -5.84 -15.80 8.06
CA LYS A 235 -7.02 -16.59 8.42
C LYS A 235 -8.27 -15.72 8.57
N LYS A 236 -8.17 -14.59 9.28
CA LYS A 236 -9.28 -13.63 9.41
C LYS A 236 -9.74 -13.10 8.06
N ARG A 237 -8.81 -12.82 7.13
CA ARG A 237 -9.14 -12.32 5.79
C ARG A 237 -9.78 -13.39 4.91
N PHE A 238 -9.33 -14.65 4.99
CA PHE A 238 -9.99 -15.77 4.30
C PHE A 238 -11.40 -15.99 4.82
N ASN A 239 -11.58 -16.05 6.13
CA ASN A 239 -12.91 -16.16 6.74
C ASN A 239 -13.85 -15.04 6.27
N ARG A 240 -13.37 -13.78 6.23
CA ARG A 240 -14.20 -12.68 5.70
C ARG A 240 -14.56 -12.87 4.23
N ARG A 241 -13.63 -13.34 3.37
CA ARG A 241 -13.92 -13.58 1.94
C ARG A 241 -14.97 -14.68 1.74
N LYS A 242 -14.98 -15.70 2.59
CA LYS A 242 -15.94 -16.81 2.52
C LYS A 242 -17.39 -16.33 2.70
N HIS A 243 -17.59 -15.30 3.53
CA HIS A 243 -18.90 -14.75 3.88
C HIS A 243 -19.22 -13.43 3.15
N ASP A 244 -18.42 -13.04 2.15
CA ASP A 244 -18.58 -11.79 1.41
C ASP A 244 -18.80 -12.13 -0.08
N PRO A 245 -20.04 -12.08 -0.60
CA PRO A 245 -20.38 -12.49 -1.98
C PRO A 245 -19.52 -11.80 -3.05
N LEU A 246 -19.09 -10.56 -2.80
CA LEU A 246 -18.25 -9.78 -3.73
C LEU A 246 -16.78 -10.22 -3.73
N ARG A 247 -16.39 -11.11 -2.82
CA ARG A 247 -15.02 -11.56 -2.62
C ARG A 247 -14.85 -13.07 -2.60
N GLN A 248 -15.93 -13.85 -2.66
CA GLN A 248 -15.88 -15.31 -2.71
C GLN A 248 -15.03 -15.82 -3.89
N TRP A 249 -15.13 -15.18 -5.05
CA TRP A 249 -14.32 -15.50 -6.23
C TRP A 249 -12.80 -15.38 -6.02
N LYS A 250 -12.35 -14.70 -4.95
CA LYS A 250 -10.93 -14.56 -4.58
C LYS A 250 -10.41 -15.71 -3.71
N LEU A 251 -11.19 -16.78 -3.56
CA LEU A 251 -10.81 -17.99 -2.86
C LEU A 251 -10.67 -19.12 -3.89
N SER A 252 -9.46 -19.63 -4.03
CA SER A 252 -9.16 -20.86 -4.73
C SER A 252 -8.90 -22.00 -3.75
N GLU A 253 -9.00 -23.25 -4.21
CA GLU A 253 -8.64 -24.42 -3.40
C GLU A 253 -7.17 -24.36 -2.93
N VAL A 254 -6.29 -23.84 -3.79
CA VAL A 254 -4.88 -23.57 -3.49
C VAL A 254 -4.72 -22.60 -2.32
N ASP A 255 -5.59 -21.59 -2.20
CA ASP A 255 -5.54 -20.61 -1.10
C ASP A 255 -5.82 -21.26 0.27
N VAL A 256 -6.73 -22.23 0.31
CA VAL A 256 -7.07 -22.96 1.54
C VAL A 256 -5.90 -23.85 1.96
N GLN A 257 -5.34 -24.61 1.01
CA GLN A 257 -4.15 -25.44 1.25
C GLN A 257 -2.91 -24.60 1.63
N ALA A 258 -2.79 -23.38 1.10
CA ALA A 258 -1.70 -22.48 1.43
C ALA A 258 -1.66 -22.06 2.90
N GLN A 259 -2.81 -22.06 3.59
CA GLN A 259 -2.87 -21.77 5.02
C GLN A 259 -2.26 -22.91 5.87
N GLU A 260 -2.43 -24.16 5.44
CA GLU A 260 -1.85 -25.34 6.09
C GLU A 260 -0.33 -25.40 5.85
N ARG A 261 0.11 -25.03 4.65
CA ARG A 261 1.53 -24.97 4.25
C ARG A 261 2.25 -23.69 4.68
N TRP A 262 1.87 -23.13 5.83
CA TRP A 262 2.42 -21.85 6.30
C TRP A 262 3.94 -21.88 6.41
N ASP A 263 4.50 -22.91 7.04
CA ASP A 263 5.94 -23.04 7.27
C ASP A 263 6.72 -23.31 5.96
N ASP A 264 6.13 -24.03 5.00
CA ASP A 264 6.73 -24.23 3.67
C ASP A 264 6.91 -22.88 2.95
N PHE A 265 5.86 -22.05 2.99
CA PHE A 265 5.91 -20.69 2.43
C PHE A 265 6.89 -19.77 3.16
N ASP A 266 7.04 -19.90 4.49
CA ASP A 266 8.05 -19.15 5.25
C ASP A 266 9.46 -19.59 4.86
N LYS A 267 9.67 -20.89 4.59
CA LYS A 267 10.95 -21.41 4.12
C LYS A 267 11.30 -20.86 2.74
N VAL A 268 10.40 -20.95 1.76
CA VAL A 268 10.70 -20.47 0.39
C VAL A 268 10.80 -18.94 0.33
N LYS A 269 10.01 -18.20 1.12
CA LYS A 269 10.18 -16.73 1.28
C LYS A 269 11.59 -16.40 1.76
N TYR A 270 12.07 -17.11 2.79
CA TYR A 270 13.41 -16.90 3.32
C TYR A 270 14.48 -17.15 2.25
N GLU A 271 14.40 -18.27 1.53
CA GLU A 271 15.36 -18.58 0.46
C GLU A 271 15.28 -17.57 -0.69
N MET A 272 14.08 -17.18 -1.11
CA MET A 272 13.88 -16.15 -2.13
C MET A 272 14.56 -14.84 -1.72
N LEU A 273 14.22 -14.29 -0.54
CA LEU A 273 14.79 -13.03 -0.07
C LEU A 273 16.31 -13.13 0.06
N ARG A 274 16.82 -14.19 0.70
CA ARG A 274 18.25 -14.40 0.93
C ARG A 274 19.07 -14.41 -0.37
N ASN A 275 18.54 -15.06 -1.40
CA ASN A 275 19.28 -15.22 -2.66
C ASN A 275 19.04 -14.06 -3.63
N THR A 276 17.92 -13.34 -3.55
CA THR A 276 17.53 -12.37 -4.59
C THR A 276 17.36 -10.93 -4.10
N HIS A 277 17.58 -10.65 -2.81
CA HIS A 277 17.76 -9.28 -2.32
C HIS A 277 19.17 -8.80 -2.65
N THR A 278 19.29 -7.87 -3.60
CA THR A 278 20.59 -7.33 -4.05
C THR A 278 20.57 -5.81 -4.03
N ALA A 279 21.75 -5.18 -4.04
CA ALA A 279 21.83 -3.72 -4.12
C ALA A 279 21.21 -3.16 -5.42
N ALA A 280 21.35 -3.86 -6.54
CA ALA A 280 20.80 -3.43 -7.83
C ALA A 280 19.27 -3.63 -7.93
N ALA A 281 18.74 -4.66 -7.29
CA ALA A 281 17.31 -4.97 -7.26
C ALA A 281 16.93 -5.41 -5.83
N PRO A 282 16.72 -4.46 -4.91
CA PRO A 282 16.39 -4.77 -3.53
C PRO A 282 14.95 -5.25 -3.42
N TRP A 283 14.73 -6.17 -2.49
CA TRP A 283 13.40 -6.48 -1.95
C TRP A 283 13.01 -5.50 -0.85
N THR A 284 11.77 -5.02 -0.93
CA THR A 284 11.12 -4.23 0.12
C THR A 284 9.91 -4.99 0.65
N VAL A 285 9.88 -5.26 1.95
CA VAL A 285 8.80 -5.98 2.62
C VAL A 285 7.81 -4.99 3.22
N ILE A 286 6.53 -5.13 2.87
CA ILE A 286 5.44 -4.29 3.38
C ILE A 286 4.63 -5.09 4.39
N ARG A 287 4.66 -4.73 5.67
CA ARG A 287 3.76 -5.25 6.71
C ARG A 287 2.35 -4.77 6.41
N SER A 288 1.49 -5.69 6.01
CA SER A 288 0.22 -5.34 5.40
C SER A 288 -0.99 -5.72 6.23
N ALA A 289 -0.83 -5.86 7.55
CA ALA A 289 -1.92 -6.13 8.49
C ALA A 289 -2.96 -5.00 8.49
N ASN A 290 -2.50 -3.76 8.67
CA ASN A 290 -3.27 -2.55 8.39
C ASN A 290 -3.19 -2.24 6.88
N LYS A 291 -4.34 -2.30 6.19
CA LYS A 291 -4.38 -2.09 4.74
C LYS A 291 -4.12 -0.65 4.33
N HIS A 292 -4.51 0.31 5.17
CA HIS A 292 -4.33 1.72 4.89
C HIS A 292 -2.86 2.08 4.91
N LEU A 293 -2.20 1.82 6.04
CA LEU A 293 -0.76 2.06 6.21
C LEU A 293 0.07 1.34 5.14
N ALA A 294 -0.31 0.12 4.77
CA ALA A 294 0.37 -0.63 3.71
C ALA A 294 0.21 -0.03 2.32
N ARG A 295 -0.89 0.69 2.03
CA ARG A 295 -1.08 1.40 0.75
C ARG A 295 -0.26 2.67 0.75
N LEU A 296 -0.39 3.48 1.80
CA LEU A 296 0.34 4.73 1.95
C LEU A 296 1.85 4.49 1.83
N ASN A 297 2.37 3.54 2.58
CA ASN A 297 3.80 3.24 2.56
C ASN A 297 4.26 2.58 1.25
N ALA A 298 3.41 1.80 0.58
CA ALA A 298 3.73 1.32 -0.76
C ALA A 298 3.81 2.46 -1.79
N LEU A 299 2.94 3.47 -1.69
CA LEU A 299 3.03 4.69 -2.51
C LEU A 299 4.35 5.40 -2.26
N LYS A 300 4.71 5.65 -0.99
CA LYS A 300 5.99 6.26 -0.61
C LYS A 300 7.19 5.50 -1.20
N VAL A 301 7.21 4.17 -1.08
CA VAL A 301 8.29 3.33 -1.66
C VAL A 301 8.36 3.44 -3.18
N ILE A 302 7.22 3.47 -3.88
CA ILE A 302 7.18 3.58 -5.35
C ILE A 302 7.67 4.97 -5.78
N LEU A 303 7.23 6.03 -5.11
CA LEU A 303 7.64 7.40 -5.40
C LEU A 303 9.15 7.60 -5.17
N ASN A 304 9.68 7.08 -4.07
CA ASN A 304 11.12 7.15 -3.74
C ASN A 304 12.02 6.30 -4.67
N ALA A 305 11.45 5.49 -5.57
CA ALA A 305 12.23 4.75 -6.56
C ALA A 305 12.63 5.61 -7.77
N VAL A 306 12.10 6.83 -7.88
CA VAL A 306 12.31 7.75 -9.00
C VAL A 306 12.66 9.13 -8.45
N ASP A 307 13.68 9.75 -9.03
CA ASP A 307 14.10 11.10 -8.69
C ASP A 307 13.56 12.06 -9.77
N TYR A 308 12.35 12.58 -9.56
CA TYR A 308 11.68 13.52 -10.46
C TYR A 308 11.69 14.93 -9.83
N GLU A 309 11.78 15.97 -10.66
CA GLU A 309 12.06 17.33 -10.17
C GLU A 309 10.89 18.00 -9.44
N ALA A 310 9.66 17.61 -9.75
CA ALA A 310 8.43 18.25 -9.26
C ALA A 310 7.87 17.62 -7.96
N ILE A 311 8.75 17.25 -7.02
CA ILE A 311 8.33 16.64 -5.75
C ILE A 311 7.68 17.70 -4.83
N ASN A 312 6.48 17.42 -4.34
CA ASN A 312 5.82 18.25 -3.33
C ASN A 312 6.50 18.14 -1.95
N GLN A 313 7.28 19.16 -1.56
CA GLN A 313 8.04 19.19 -0.31
C GLN A 313 7.20 19.18 0.98
N GLU A 314 5.88 19.43 0.89
CA GLU A 314 4.98 19.38 2.05
C GLU A 314 4.62 17.95 2.46
N LEU A 315 4.86 16.98 1.57
CA LEU A 315 4.57 15.56 1.84
C LEU A 315 5.74 14.87 2.53
N ASP A 316 5.40 14.04 3.52
CA ASP A 316 6.36 13.13 4.13
C ASP A 316 6.49 11.85 3.28
N TYR A 317 7.58 11.75 2.52
CA TYR A 317 7.91 10.56 1.74
C TYR A 317 8.66 9.50 2.53
N VAL A 318 9.00 9.71 3.81
CA VAL A 318 9.71 8.73 4.61
C VAL A 318 8.77 7.56 4.91
N PRO A 319 9.10 6.33 4.47
CA PRO A 319 8.30 5.17 4.83
C PRO A 319 8.40 4.88 6.33
N ASP A 320 7.28 4.46 6.92
CA ASP A 320 7.22 4.00 8.31
C ASP A 320 8.02 2.69 8.46
N ASP A 321 9.06 2.68 9.29
CA ASP A 321 9.97 1.55 9.51
C ASP A 321 9.29 0.30 10.12
N GLU A 322 8.15 0.47 10.80
CA GLU A 322 7.36 -0.67 11.29
C GLU A 322 6.57 -1.33 10.14
N ILE A 323 6.28 -0.57 9.09
CA ILE A 323 5.51 -1.01 7.93
C ILE A 323 6.42 -1.44 6.79
N VAL A 324 7.51 -0.73 6.52
CA VAL A 324 8.42 -0.95 5.41
C VAL A 324 9.75 -1.45 5.94
N VAL A 325 10.03 -2.72 5.66
CA VAL A 325 11.21 -3.41 6.14
C VAL A 325 12.06 -3.80 4.94
N SER A 326 13.36 -3.48 4.98
CA SER A 326 14.28 -3.94 3.93
C SER A 326 14.34 -5.47 3.89
N GLY A 327 14.59 -6.05 2.71
CA GLY A 327 14.77 -7.51 2.59
C GLY A 327 15.90 -8.03 3.49
N ALA A 328 17.00 -7.29 3.64
CA ALA A 328 18.08 -7.61 4.58
C ALA A 328 17.58 -7.71 6.03
N ARG A 329 16.83 -6.71 6.50
CA ARG A 329 16.27 -6.72 7.86
C ARG A 329 15.27 -7.86 8.05
N GLU A 330 14.46 -8.14 7.04
CA GLU A 330 13.52 -9.26 7.10
C GLU A 330 14.25 -10.61 7.23
N ILE A 331 15.34 -10.80 6.49
CA ILE A 331 16.17 -12.02 6.57
C ILE A 331 16.69 -12.20 8.01
N GLU A 332 17.20 -11.15 8.64
CA GLU A 332 17.66 -11.19 10.04
C GLU A 332 16.55 -11.60 11.01
N LEU A 333 15.36 -10.99 10.88
CA LEU A 333 14.21 -11.31 11.72
C LEU A 333 13.80 -12.79 11.56
N MET A 334 13.72 -13.28 10.33
CA MET A 334 13.40 -14.68 10.05
C MET A 334 14.46 -15.66 10.59
N GLN A 335 15.74 -15.27 10.61
CA GLN A 335 16.80 -16.08 11.24
C GLN A 335 16.64 -16.15 12.76
N LYS A 336 16.37 -15.02 13.42
CA LYS A 336 16.10 -14.97 14.86
C LYS A 336 14.92 -15.84 15.24
N ASP A 337 13.82 -15.76 14.49
CA ASP A 337 12.63 -16.59 14.71
C ASP A 337 12.92 -18.08 14.57
N LYS A 338 13.72 -18.48 13.57
CA LYS A 338 14.18 -19.87 13.42
C LYS A 338 14.99 -20.35 14.63
N LEU A 339 15.88 -19.51 15.16
CA LEU A 339 16.69 -19.85 16.35
C LEU A 339 15.82 -19.98 17.60
N HIS A 340 14.86 -19.07 17.81
CA HIS A 340 13.91 -19.18 18.93
C HIS A 340 13.05 -20.45 18.83
N LYS A 341 12.56 -20.79 17.63
CA LYS A 341 11.81 -22.04 17.40
C LYS A 341 12.66 -23.28 17.70
N LYS A 342 13.96 -23.28 17.39
CA LYS A 342 14.88 -24.37 17.75
C LYS A 342 15.07 -24.49 19.26
N LYS A 343 15.30 -23.38 19.96
CA LYS A 343 15.44 -23.36 21.43
C LYS A 343 14.20 -23.85 22.18
N LYS A 344 12.99 -23.62 21.64
CA LYS A 344 11.73 -24.11 22.25
C LYS A 344 11.46 -25.60 22.01
N LYS A 345 12.18 -26.23 21.09
CA LYS A 345 12.03 -27.66 20.74
C LYS A 345 13.12 -28.56 21.35
N SER A 346 14.21 -27.95 21.82
CA SER A 346 15.21 -28.58 22.68
C SER A 346 14.78 -28.42 24.13
#